data_AF-A0A2V6NFF7-F1
#
_entry.id   AF-A0A2V6NFF7-F1
#
_cell.length_a   1.000
_cell.length_b   1.000
_cell.length_c   1.000
_cell.angle_alpha   90.00
_cell.angle_beta   90.00
_cell.angle_gamma   90.00
#
_symmetry.space_group_name_H-M   'P 1'
#
loop_
_entity.id
_entity.type
_entity.pdbx_description
1 polymer ?
#
loop_
_entity_poly.entity_id
_entity_poly.type
_entity_poly.pdbx_seq_one_letter_code
_entity_poly.pdbx_strand_id
1 'polypeptide(L)'
;MAPGRSFLAGAIYAAFSFGEGAEVGASELAKIMLDLQDTGCHNINFVTPEHVVPQILEALVIAVERGLRLPLVYNTSAYDSPESIQWMNGLIDIYMPDFKLWDAEHCRKYLVASNYAEAARGVIAAMHAQVGELKVDENGLALRGVLLRHLVMPGLLEDTREIMRWIADTLSRDTY
;
A
#
# COMPACT_ATOMS: atom_id res chain seq x y z
N MET A 1 24.94 -17.07 0.33
CA MET A 1 24.65 -16.13 -0.76
C MET A 1 23.46 -16.70 -1.53
N ALA A 2 22.24 -16.41 -1.05
CA ALA A 2 21.00 -16.90 -1.67
C ALA A 2 20.48 -15.82 -2.63
N PRO A 3 20.01 -16.19 -3.84
CA PRO A 3 19.54 -15.23 -4.82
C PRO A 3 18.21 -14.63 -4.34
N GLY A 4 18.10 -13.30 -4.42
CA GLY A 4 16.89 -12.56 -4.08
C GLY A 4 15.70 -13.07 -4.89
N ARG A 5 14.76 -13.73 -4.21
CA ARG A 5 13.44 -14.04 -4.77
C ARG A 5 12.51 -12.90 -4.40
N SER A 6 11.93 -12.30 -5.43
CA SER A 6 10.98 -11.19 -5.32
C SER A 6 9.76 -11.63 -4.50
N PHE A 7 9.58 -11.02 -3.32
CA PHE A 7 8.43 -11.23 -2.43
C PHE A 7 7.13 -10.58 -2.97
N LEU A 8 7.19 -9.89 -4.11
CA LEU A 8 6.12 -9.04 -4.65
C LEU A 8 5.97 -9.16 -6.18
N ALA A 9 6.36 -10.28 -6.78
CA ALA A 9 6.27 -10.45 -8.24
C ALA A 9 4.80 -10.61 -8.68
N GLY A 10 4.16 -9.48 -8.96
CA GLY A 10 2.80 -9.36 -9.48
C GLY A 10 2.29 -7.92 -9.40
N ALA A 11 3.11 -6.94 -9.79
CA ALA A 11 2.68 -5.55 -9.84
C ALA A 11 1.77 -5.34 -11.05
N ILE A 12 0.49 -5.06 -10.82
CA ILE A 12 -0.34 -4.44 -11.83
C ILE A 12 -0.14 -2.94 -11.73
N TYR A 13 0.55 -2.40 -12.72
CA TYR A 13 0.45 -1.01 -13.09
C TYR A 13 -0.95 -0.78 -13.67
N ALA A 14 -1.93 -0.47 -12.81
CA ALA A 14 -3.03 0.38 -13.25
C ALA A 14 -2.40 1.78 -13.38
N ALA A 15 -1.95 2.08 -14.60
CA ALA A 15 -1.08 3.19 -14.93
C ALA A 15 -1.53 4.54 -14.35
N PHE A 16 -0.73 5.10 -13.45
CA PHE A 16 -0.62 6.55 -13.25
C PHE A 16 0.77 6.96 -12.74
N SER A 17 1.82 6.34 -13.28
CA SER A 17 3.18 6.83 -13.15
C SER A 17 3.92 6.50 -14.44
N PHE A 18 4.35 7.56 -15.16
CA PHE A 18 5.09 7.57 -16.43
C PHE A 18 4.32 7.60 -17.76
N GLY A 19 3.04 7.98 -17.79
CA GLY A 19 2.38 8.42 -19.05
C GLY A 19 2.02 7.32 -20.06
N GLU A 20 2.17 6.05 -19.71
CA GLU A 20 1.64 4.92 -20.48
C GLU A 20 0.50 4.28 -19.69
N GLY A 21 -0.72 4.70 -19.99
CA GLY A 21 -1.96 4.24 -19.36
C GLY A 21 -3.17 4.61 -20.21
N ALA A 22 -4.24 3.81 -20.14
CA ALA A 22 -5.51 4.13 -20.76
C ALA A 22 -6.51 4.52 -19.67
N GLU A 23 -7.30 5.57 -19.90
CA GLU A 23 -8.48 5.84 -19.10
C GLU A 23 -9.50 4.73 -19.33
N VAL A 24 -9.94 4.09 -18.25
CA VAL A 24 -10.88 2.97 -18.29
C VAL A 24 -12.07 3.25 -17.38
N GLY A 25 -13.25 2.79 -17.79
CA GLY A 25 -14.44 2.84 -16.95
C GLY A 25 -14.46 1.72 -15.90
N ALA A 26 -15.36 1.80 -14.93
CA ALA A 26 -15.49 0.80 -13.85
C ALA A 26 -15.64 -0.66 -14.36
N SER A 27 -16.47 -0.88 -15.39
CA SER A 27 -16.66 -2.21 -15.99
C SER A 27 -15.39 -2.79 -16.63
N GLU A 28 -14.57 -1.91 -17.24
CA GLU A 28 -13.33 -2.31 -17.88
C GLU A 28 -12.24 -2.57 -16.85
N LEU A 29 -12.17 -1.73 -15.80
CA LEU A 29 -11.29 -1.96 -14.66
C LEU A 29 -11.63 -3.30 -13.96
N ALA A 30 -12.91 -3.60 -13.77
CA ALA A 30 -13.35 -4.90 -13.23
C ALA A 30 -12.93 -6.08 -14.12
N LYS A 31 -13.04 -5.93 -15.44
CA LYS A 31 -12.57 -6.93 -16.40
C LYS A 31 -11.05 -7.13 -16.28
N ILE A 32 -10.28 -6.05 -16.20
CA ILE A 32 -8.83 -6.09 -16.01
C ILE A 32 -8.49 -6.90 -14.75
N MET A 33 -9.14 -6.63 -13.61
CA MET A 33 -8.92 -7.39 -12.36
C MET A 33 -9.16 -8.89 -12.52
N LEU A 34 -10.22 -9.28 -13.25
CA LEU A 34 -10.55 -10.69 -13.50
C LEU A 34 -9.55 -11.34 -14.47
N ASP A 35 -9.17 -10.64 -15.54
CA ASP A 35 -8.17 -11.12 -16.51
C ASP A 35 -6.82 -11.41 -15.80
N LEU A 36 -6.46 -10.56 -14.83
CA LEU A 36 -5.26 -10.72 -14.00
C LEU A 36 -5.35 -11.94 -13.07
N GLN A 37 -6.53 -12.16 -12.48
CA GLN A 37 -6.80 -13.38 -11.73
C GLN A 37 -6.66 -14.64 -12.60
N ASP A 38 -7.19 -14.61 -13.81
CA ASP A 38 -7.16 -15.77 -14.72
C ASP A 38 -5.74 -16.02 -15.28
N THR A 39 -4.91 -14.99 -15.33
CA THR A 39 -3.48 -15.08 -15.68
C THR A 39 -2.64 -15.70 -14.54
N GLY A 40 -3.22 -15.85 -13.34
CA GLY A 40 -2.55 -16.43 -12.18
C GLY A 40 -1.76 -15.43 -11.34
N CYS A 41 -2.09 -14.13 -11.41
CA CYS A 41 -1.53 -13.13 -10.49
C CYS A 41 -1.89 -13.49 -9.04
N HIS A 42 -1.00 -13.15 -8.10
CA HIS A 42 -1.19 -13.47 -6.68
C HIS A 42 -2.02 -12.43 -5.92
N ASN A 43 -2.11 -11.20 -6.44
CA ASN A 43 -2.88 -10.11 -5.86
C ASN A 43 -3.18 -9.05 -6.93
N ILE A 44 -4.06 -8.11 -6.60
CA ILE A 44 -4.25 -6.86 -7.34
C ILE A 44 -3.63 -5.73 -6.53
N ASN A 45 -2.68 -5.00 -7.11
CA ASN A 45 -1.94 -3.94 -6.42
C ASN A 45 -2.30 -2.55 -6.93
N PHE A 46 -2.99 -1.79 -6.09
CA PHE A 46 -3.32 -0.39 -6.36
C PHE A 46 -2.19 0.51 -5.88
N VAL A 47 -1.56 1.25 -6.80
CA VAL A 47 -0.41 2.10 -6.50
C VAL A 47 -0.82 3.56 -6.46
N THR A 48 -0.73 4.16 -5.27
CA THR A 48 -1.12 5.55 -4.96
C THR A 48 -2.56 5.88 -5.40
N PRO A 49 -3.57 5.05 -5.06
CA PRO A 49 -4.89 5.14 -5.66
C PRO A 49 -5.81 6.19 -5.02
N GLU A 50 -5.33 6.99 -4.06
CA GLU A 50 -6.16 7.91 -3.25
C GLU A 50 -7.18 8.72 -4.08
N HIS A 51 -6.71 9.36 -5.16
CA HIS A 51 -7.50 10.21 -6.05
C HIS A 51 -8.56 9.46 -6.89
N VAL A 52 -8.51 8.13 -6.93
CA VAL A 52 -9.40 7.25 -7.70
C VAL A 52 -10.10 6.20 -6.84
N VAL A 53 -10.09 6.35 -5.51
CA VAL A 53 -10.77 5.43 -4.59
C VAL A 53 -12.24 5.21 -4.98
N PRO A 54 -13.07 6.23 -5.25
CA PRO A 54 -14.46 6.02 -5.65
C PRO A 54 -14.63 5.14 -6.89
N GLN A 55 -13.80 5.35 -7.91
CA GLN A 55 -13.82 4.60 -9.17
C GLN A 55 -13.37 3.15 -8.97
N ILE A 56 -12.39 2.92 -8.08
CA ILE A 56 -11.99 1.57 -7.68
C ILE A 56 -13.13 0.86 -6.97
N LEU A 57 -13.84 1.54 -6.06
CA LEU A 57 -14.99 0.96 -5.36
C LEU A 57 -16.09 0.53 -6.34
N GLU A 58 -16.42 1.37 -7.33
CA GLU A 58 -17.39 1.02 -8.38
C GLU A 58 -16.96 -0.22 -9.18
N ALA A 59 -15.69 -0.31 -9.56
CA ALA A 59 -15.17 -1.47 -10.28
C ALA A 59 -15.14 -2.74 -9.41
N LEU A 60 -14.81 -2.62 -8.13
CA LEU A 60 -14.74 -3.74 -7.20
C LEU A 60 -16.10 -4.41 -7.00
N VAL A 61 -17.19 -3.63 -6.92
CA VAL A 61 -18.55 -4.19 -6.87
C VAL A 61 -18.78 -5.15 -8.04
N ILE A 62 -18.47 -4.69 -9.26
CA ILE A 62 -18.63 -5.49 -10.48
C ILE A 62 -17.70 -6.71 -10.48
N ALA A 63 -16.44 -6.53 -10.08
CA ALA A 63 -15.44 -7.59 -10.10
C ALA A 63 -15.76 -8.71 -9.10
N VAL A 64 -16.20 -8.35 -7.88
CA VAL A 64 -16.59 -9.31 -6.84
C VAL A 64 -17.84 -10.08 -7.24
N GLU A 65 -18.87 -9.42 -7.80
CA GLU A 65 -20.05 -10.10 -8.36
C GLU A 65 -19.69 -11.12 -9.45
N ARG A 66 -18.59 -10.88 -10.16
CA ARG A 66 -18.06 -11.75 -11.22
C ARG A 66 -17.00 -12.75 -10.73
N GLY A 67 -16.76 -12.84 -9.42
CA GLY A 67 -15.90 -13.87 -8.84
C GLY A 67 -14.43 -13.49 -8.67
N LEU A 68 -14.12 -12.20 -8.51
CA LEU A 68 -12.80 -11.77 -8.03
C LEU A 68 -12.57 -12.29 -6.60
N ARG A 69 -11.43 -12.97 -6.40
CA ARG A 69 -11.01 -13.57 -5.13
C ARG A 69 -9.54 -13.31 -4.79
N LEU A 70 -8.83 -12.55 -5.63
CA LEU A 70 -7.46 -12.18 -5.36
C LEU A 70 -7.38 -11.18 -4.19
N PRO A 71 -6.37 -11.30 -3.32
CA PRO A 71 -6.08 -10.29 -2.32
C PRO A 71 -5.87 -8.91 -2.94
N LEU A 72 -6.35 -7.87 -2.26
CA LEU A 72 -6.17 -6.48 -2.68
C LEU A 72 -5.04 -5.82 -1.87
N VAL A 73 -4.07 -5.25 -2.59
CA VAL A 73 -2.94 -4.51 -2.04
C VAL A 73 -3.14 -3.01 -2.26
N TYR A 74 -3.00 -2.21 -1.22
CA TYR A 74 -3.00 -0.76 -1.26
C TYR A 74 -1.59 -0.22 -1.00
N ASN A 75 -0.90 0.14 -2.06
CA ASN A 75 0.46 0.69 -2.03
C ASN A 75 0.40 2.22 -2.02
N THR A 76 1.04 2.85 -1.03
CA THR A 76 0.93 4.30 -0.86
C THR A 76 2.19 4.92 -0.27
N SER A 77 2.33 6.23 -0.45
CA SER A 77 3.32 7.07 0.21
C SER A 77 3.01 7.36 1.68
N ALA A 78 1.91 6.85 2.23
CA ALA A 78 1.42 7.09 3.57
C ALA A 78 1.13 8.57 3.84
N TYR A 79 0.63 9.30 2.84
CA TYR A 79 0.20 10.69 2.99
C TYR A 79 -1.26 10.87 2.58
N ASP A 80 -2.02 9.78 2.60
CA ASP A 80 -3.42 9.75 2.23
C ASP A 80 -4.30 10.45 3.29
N SER A 81 -5.47 10.89 2.86
CA SER A 81 -6.53 11.37 3.74
C SER A 81 -7.06 10.25 4.64
N PRO A 82 -7.30 10.51 5.94
CA PRO A 82 -7.92 9.55 6.85
C PRO A 82 -9.26 9.01 6.35
N GLU A 83 -10.04 9.84 5.68
CA GLU A 83 -11.33 9.48 5.07
C GLU A 83 -11.16 8.41 3.99
N SER A 84 -10.14 8.53 3.14
CA SER A 84 -9.87 7.53 2.09
C SER A 84 -9.48 6.19 2.70
N ILE A 85 -8.63 6.20 3.74
CA ILE A 85 -8.26 4.96 4.46
C ILE A 85 -9.47 4.33 5.15
N GLN A 86 -10.42 5.14 5.63
CA GLN A 86 -11.66 4.63 6.22
C GLN A 86 -12.56 3.96 5.18
N TRP A 87 -12.70 4.51 3.98
CA TRP A 87 -13.49 3.91 2.90
C TRP A 87 -12.94 2.55 2.44
N MET A 88 -11.63 2.35 2.55
CA MET A 88 -10.98 1.10 2.18
C MET A 88 -11.04 0.02 3.29
N ASN A 89 -11.59 0.35 4.46
CA ASN A 89 -11.69 -0.58 5.58
C ASN A 89 -12.58 -1.79 5.25
N GLY A 90 -12.03 -2.98 5.44
CA GLY A 90 -12.69 -4.25 5.14
C GLY A 90 -12.61 -4.66 3.66
N LEU A 91 -12.06 -3.81 2.78
CA LEU A 91 -11.86 -4.11 1.37
C LEU A 91 -10.41 -4.49 1.07
N ILE A 92 -9.46 -3.79 1.69
CA ILE A 92 -8.04 -4.05 1.49
C ILE A 92 -7.57 -5.16 2.43
N ASP A 93 -6.84 -6.11 1.85
CA ASP A 93 -6.22 -7.19 2.60
C ASP A 93 -4.83 -6.77 3.08
N ILE A 94 -4.06 -6.11 2.21
CA ILE A 94 -2.66 -5.77 2.46
C ILE A 94 -2.43 -4.28 2.24
N TYR A 95 -1.95 -3.58 3.26
CA TYR A 95 -1.45 -2.23 3.09
C TYR A 95 0.07 -2.25 2.92
N MET A 96 0.57 -1.50 1.94
CA MET A 96 2.00 -1.36 1.68
C MET A 96 2.43 0.12 1.70
N PRO A 97 2.43 0.76 2.88
CA PRO A 97 2.82 2.16 3.04
C PRO A 97 4.35 2.35 2.98
N ASP A 98 4.78 3.48 2.42
CA ASP A 98 6.15 3.97 2.49
C ASP A 98 6.30 5.03 3.58
N PHE A 99 7.14 4.78 4.59
CA PHE A 99 7.49 5.79 5.59
C PHE A 99 8.90 6.33 5.34
N LYS A 100 8.98 7.59 4.92
CA LYS A 100 10.20 8.17 4.34
C LYS A 100 11.02 9.02 5.31
N LEU A 101 10.38 9.91 6.05
CA LEU A 101 11.03 10.97 6.83
C LEU A 101 10.26 11.24 8.13
N TRP A 102 10.95 11.74 9.14
CA TRP A 102 10.43 12.04 10.47
C TRP A 102 10.49 13.54 10.79
N ASP A 103 11.66 14.15 10.59
CA ASP A 103 11.89 15.55 10.93
C ASP A 103 11.13 16.50 9.99
N ALA A 104 10.49 17.52 10.55
CA ALA A 104 9.64 18.44 9.79
C ALA A 104 10.41 19.26 8.76
N GLU A 105 11.68 19.61 9.02
CA GLU A 105 12.52 20.31 8.06
C GLU A 105 12.92 19.40 6.90
N HIS A 106 13.27 18.14 7.18
CA HIS A 106 13.52 17.15 6.14
C HIS A 106 12.27 16.89 5.31
N CYS A 107 11.11 16.70 5.95
CA CYS A 107 9.83 16.50 5.27
C CYS A 107 9.50 17.70 4.35
N ARG A 108 9.67 18.93 4.83
CA ARG A 108 9.51 20.14 4.01
C ARG A 108 10.50 20.19 2.84
N LYS A 109 11.76 19.84 3.08
CA LYS A 109 12.83 19.93 2.07
C LYS A 109 12.68 18.91 0.95
N TYR A 110 12.33 17.67 1.27
CA TYR A 110 12.33 16.55 0.32
C TYR A 110 10.95 16.17 -0.20
N LEU A 111 9.88 16.43 0.57
CA LEU A 111 8.50 16.07 0.21
C LEU A 111 7.59 17.29 0.00
N VAL A 112 8.09 18.50 0.28
CA VAL A 112 7.29 19.75 0.23
C VAL A 112 6.06 19.67 1.18
N ALA A 113 6.16 18.87 2.24
CA ALA A 113 5.07 18.63 3.20
C ALA A 113 5.64 18.53 4.62
N SER A 114 5.61 19.63 5.40
CA SER A 114 6.20 19.65 6.74
C SER A 114 5.49 18.76 7.76
N ASN A 115 4.22 18.46 7.54
CA ASN A 115 3.37 17.61 8.38
C ASN A 115 3.36 16.13 7.95
N TYR A 116 4.20 15.73 6.98
CA TYR A 116 4.24 14.36 6.45
C TYR A 116 4.36 13.30 7.55
N ALA A 117 5.32 13.45 8.47
CA ALA A 117 5.56 12.44 9.49
C ALA A 117 4.37 12.28 10.47
N GLU A 118 3.60 13.34 10.73
CA GLU A 118 2.39 13.25 11.53
C GLU A 118 1.27 12.53 10.78
N ALA A 119 1.02 12.92 9.53
CA ALA A 119 0.03 12.28 8.68
C ALA A 119 0.34 10.78 8.48
N ALA A 120 1.59 10.45 8.15
CA ALA A 120 2.06 9.08 7.93
C ALA A 120 1.82 8.19 9.15
N ARG A 121 2.18 8.66 10.35
CA ARG A 121 1.93 7.90 11.58
C ARG A 121 0.43 7.63 11.79
N GLY A 122 -0.41 8.64 11.55
CA GLY A 122 -1.86 8.52 11.66
C GLY A 122 -2.43 7.46 10.71
N VAL A 123 -2.10 7.56 9.42
CA VAL A 123 -2.63 6.62 8.41
C VAL A 123 -2.07 5.22 8.56
N ILE A 124 -0.78 5.07 8.87
CA ILE A 124 -0.16 3.75 9.07
C ILE A 124 -0.77 3.05 10.30
N ALA A 125 -0.99 3.79 11.40
CA ALA A 125 -1.68 3.24 12.56
C ALA A 125 -3.12 2.82 12.23
N ALA A 126 -3.83 3.60 11.43
CA ALA A 126 -5.17 3.25 10.97
C ALA A 126 -5.16 1.99 10.08
N MET A 127 -4.24 1.89 9.13
CA MET A 127 -4.03 0.69 8.31
C MET A 127 -3.76 -0.54 9.18
N HIS A 128 -2.83 -0.42 10.13
CA HIS A 128 -2.50 -1.51 11.05
C HIS A 128 -3.71 -1.93 11.91
N ALA A 129 -4.53 -0.98 12.37
CA ALA A 129 -5.76 -1.30 13.09
C ALA A 129 -6.80 -2.08 12.26
N GLN A 130 -6.79 -1.93 10.92
CA GLN A 130 -7.74 -2.61 10.03
C GLN A 130 -7.31 -4.05 9.69
N VAL A 131 -6.02 -4.27 9.45
CA VAL A 131 -5.52 -5.56 8.92
C VAL A 131 -4.53 -6.28 9.83
N GLY A 132 -3.94 -5.58 10.80
CA GLY A 132 -2.96 -6.11 11.74
C GLY A 132 -1.58 -6.36 11.13
N GLU A 133 -0.80 -7.19 11.82
CA GLU A 133 0.51 -7.67 11.40
C GLU A 133 0.42 -8.50 10.11
N LEU A 134 1.50 -8.49 9.32
CA LEU A 134 1.57 -9.23 8.06
C LEU A 134 1.51 -10.73 8.29
N LYS A 135 0.51 -11.37 7.69
CA LYS A 135 0.34 -12.81 7.60
C LYS A 135 0.70 -13.28 6.21
N VAL A 136 1.56 -14.29 6.15
CA VAL A 136 2.01 -14.93 4.91
C VAL A 136 1.57 -16.39 4.89
N ASP A 137 1.44 -16.97 3.70
CA ASP A 137 1.22 -18.40 3.53
C ASP A 137 2.52 -19.22 3.68
N GLU A 138 2.43 -20.54 3.52
CA GLU A 138 3.58 -21.46 3.60
C GLU A 138 4.67 -21.18 2.56
N ASN A 139 4.33 -20.50 1.47
CA ASN A 139 5.25 -20.11 0.39
C ASN A 139 5.83 -18.70 0.58
N GLY A 140 5.42 -17.99 1.64
CA GLY A 140 5.82 -16.60 1.92
C GLY A 140 5.01 -15.55 1.15
N LEU A 141 3.87 -15.92 0.56
CA LEU A 141 2.96 -14.98 -0.10
C LEU A 141 2.16 -14.22 0.94
N ALA A 142 2.19 -12.89 0.90
CA ALA A 142 1.37 -12.04 1.75
C ALA A 142 -0.13 -12.29 1.50
N LEU A 143 -0.87 -12.54 2.59
CA LEU A 143 -2.30 -12.80 2.56
C LEU A 143 -3.10 -11.62 3.15
N ARG A 144 -2.63 -11.06 4.27
CA ARG A 144 -3.29 -9.95 4.95
C ARG A 144 -2.33 -9.25 5.91
N GLY A 145 -2.41 -7.93 6.05
CA GLY A 145 -1.67 -7.17 7.06
C GLY A 145 -0.90 -5.97 6.49
N VAL A 146 -0.10 -5.31 7.32
CA VAL A 146 0.73 -4.18 6.90
C VAL A 146 2.15 -4.64 6.55
N LEU A 147 2.59 -4.33 5.34
CA LEU A 147 3.98 -4.43 4.87
C LEU A 147 4.58 -3.02 4.81
N LEU A 148 5.28 -2.61 5.85
CA LEU A 148 5.75 -1.23 6.00
C LEU A 148 7.14 -1.06 5.39
N ARG A 149 7.25 -0.21 4.36
CA ARG A 149 8.52 0.04 3.69
C ARG A 149 9.14 1.33 4.21
N HIS A 150 10.32 1.22 4.82
CA HIS A 150 11.10 2.40 5.19
C HIS A 150 12.12 2.75 4.09
N LEU A 151 12.01 3.96 3.54
CA LEU A 151 13.00 4.48 2.58
C LEU A 151 14.16 5.13 3.35
N VAL A 152 15.31 4.45 3.40
CA VAL A 152 16.50 4.99 4.05
C VAL A 152 17.11 6.09 3.19
N MET A 153 17.08 7.33 3.70
CA MET A 153 17.62 8.50 3.01
C MET A 153 19.10 8.70 3.37
N PRO A 154 20.01 8.87 2.38
CA PRO A 154 21.43 9.06 2.65
C PRO A 154 21.70 10.28 3.54
N GLY A 155 22.45 10.07 4.63
CA GLY A 155 22.79 11.13 5.59
C GLY A 155 21.70 11.48 6.60
N LEU A 156 20.52 10.85 6.54
CA LEU A 156 19.38 11.12 7.43
C LEU A 156 19.07 9.92 8.36
N LEU A 157 20.12 9.31 8.92
CA LEU A 157 19.96 8.12 9.77
C LEU A 157 19.16 8.38 11.05
N GLU A 158 19.06 9.64 11.49
CA GLU A 158 18.27 9.97 12.67
C GLU A 158 16.77 9.82 12.41
N ASP A 159 16.27 10.22 11.23
CA ASP A 159 14.89 9.93 10.81
C ASP A 159 14.62 8.43 10.83
N THR A 160 15.54 7.62 10.31
CA THR A 160 15.43 6.16 10.36
C THR A 160 15.32 5.66 11.80
N ARG A 161 16.11 6.19 12.74
CA ARG A 161 16.06 5.77 14.15
C ARG A 161 14.73 6.11 14.81
N GLU A 162 14.18 7.30 14.55
CA GLU A 162 12.88 7.71 15.09
C GLU A 162 11.74 6.88 14.48
N ILE A 163 11.78 6.65 13.16
CA ILE A 163 10.81 5.80 12.46
C ILE A 163 10.81 4.39 13.05
N MET A 164 11.98 3.76 13.19
CA MET A 164 12.10 2.41 13.73
C MET A 164 11.63 2.31 15.18
N ARG A 165 11.94 3.32 16.01
CA ARG A 165 11.42 3.39 17.39
C ARG A 165 9.89 3.46 17.40
N TRP A 166 9.32 4.35 16.60
CA TRP A 166 7.87 4.51 16.53
C TRP A 166 7.16 3.23 16.06
N ILE A 167 7.71 2.55 15.04
CA ILE A 167 7.18 1.26 14.55
C ILE A 167 7.13 0.24 15.68
N ALA A 168 8.26 0.06 16.39
CA ALA A 168 8.38 -0.91 17.46
C ALA A 168 7.48 -0.62 18.67
N ASP A 169 7.26 0.66 18.98
CA ASP A 169 6.49 1.10 20.14
C ASP A 169 4.99 1.22 19.87
N THR A 170 4.58 1.53 18.63
CA THR A 170 3.18 1.85 18.28
C THR A 170 2.48 0.75 17.49
N LEU A 171 3.19 0.10 16.56
CA LEU A 171 2.59 -0.93 15.70
C LEU A 171 2.83 -2.31 16.30
N SER A 172 4.06 -2.80 16.17
CA SER A 172 4.55 -4.05 16.72
C SER A 172 6.03 -4.21 16.40
N ARG A 173 6.76 -4.95 17.22
CA ARG A 173 8.13 -5.40 16.91
C ARG A 173 8.18 -6.46 15.81
N ASP A 174 7.05 -7.10 15.54
CA ASP A 174 6.86 -8.08 14.48
C ASP A 174 6.34 -7.44 13.18
N THR A 175 6.36 -6.10 13.08
CA THR A 175 6.06 -5.38 11.84
C THR A 175 7.10 -5.73 10.77
N TYR A 176 6.61 -6.12 9.59
CA TYR A 176 7.42 -6.54 8.45
C TYR A 176 7.73 -5.39 7.49
#